data_AF-A0A933DTI1-F1
#
_entry.id   AF-A0A933DTI1-F1
#
_cell.length_a   1.000
_cell.length_b   1.000
_cell.length_c   1.000
_cell.angle_alpha   90.00
_cell.angle_beta   90.00
_cell.angle_gamma   90.00
#
_symmetry.space_group_name_H-M   'P 1'
#
loop_
_entity.id
_entity.type
_entity.pdbx_description
1 polymer ?
#
loop_
_entity_poly.entity_id
_entity_poly.type
_entity_poly.pdbx_seq_one_letter_code
_entity_poly.pdbx_strand_id
1 'polypeptide(L)'
;MTGGQDHDVESLLKGEERARLPLARQVLLYLDPFALFMDASRGPRQLRERALRYNRAMRWMLVPYLRRWALIAASLLLGIVPTEAMAAQSPVFIIPTAAIALGCCIALTVTALTGAVYLLLGSSGSNHN
;
A
#
# COMPACT_ATOMS: atom_id res chain seq x y z
N MET A 1 13.17 25.19 -0.85
CA MET A 1 13.96 24.27 0.01
C MET A 1 13.27 22.92 0.03
N THR A 2 13.57 22.05 -0.94
CA THR A 2 12.93 20.71 -1.08
C THR A 2 13.93 19.76 -1.76
N GLY A 3 15.01 19.45 -1.04
CA GLY A 3 15.97 18.40 -1.42
C GLY A 3 16.14 17.34 -0.32
N GLY A 4 15.46 17.50 0.82
CA GLY A 4 15.57 16.59 1.98
C GLY A 4 14.72 15.33 1.86
N GLN A 5 13.50 15.43 1.31
CA GLN A 5 12.62 14.26 1.21
C GLN A 5 13.19 13.18 0.28
N ASP A 6 13.81 13.58 -0.84
CA ASP A 6 14.34 12.65 -1.83
C ASP A 6 15.45 11.74 -1.28
N HIS A 7 16.41 12.33 -0.55
CA HIS A 7 17.47 11.56 0.12
C HIS A 7 16.94 10.68 1.26
N ASP A 8 15.90 11.15 1.97
CA ASP A 8 15.28 10.37 3.04
C ASP A 8 14.61 9.12 2.48
N VAL A 9 13.87 9.20 1.36
CA VAL A 9 13.17 8.03 0.80
C VAL A 9 14.15 6.95 0.31
N GLU A 10 15.22 7.36 -0.35
CA GLU A 10 16.24 6.42 -0.83
C GLU A 10 16.99 5.74 0.32
N SER A 11 17.28 6.48 1.41
CA SER A 11 17.88 5.90 2.61
C SER A 11 16.99 4.82 3.23
N LEU A 12 15.67 5.03 3.20
CA LEU A 12 14.67 4.07 3.66
C LEU A 12 14.57 2.84 2.77
N LEU A 13 15.27 2.73 1.64
CA LEU A 13 15.38 1.45 0.93
C LEU A 13 16.35 0.48 1.61
N LYS A 14 17.29 0.99 2.40
CA LYS A 14 18.25 0.18 3.14
C LYS A 14 17.58 -0.39 4.39
N GLY A 15 17.65 -1.71 4.56
CA GLY A 15 17.05 -2.41 5.71
C GLY A 15 17.61 -1.91 7.05
N GLU A 16 18.89 -1.53 7.09
CA GLU A 16 19.57 -1.01 8.28
C GLU A 16 18.97 0.31 8.76
N GLU A 17 18.67 1.22 7.83
CA GLU A 17 18.05 2.51 8.16
C GLU A 17 16.58 2.32 8.59
N ARG A 18 15.87 1.35 8.00
CA ARG A 18 14.52 0.97 8.48
C ARG A 18 14.56 0.44 9.91
N ALA A 19 15.56 -0.37 10.26
CA ALA A 19 15.67 -0.98 11.57
C ALA A 19 15.87 0.06 12.70
N ARG A 20 16.44 1.22 12.36
CA ARG A 20 16.63 2.35 13.28
C ARG A 20 15.37 3.16 13.53
N LEU A 21 14.32 2.96 12.72
CA LEU A 21 13.05 3.66 12.90
C LEU A 21 12.26 3.10 14.08
N PRO A 22 11.41 3.94 14.73
CA PRO A 22 10.47 3.47 15.72
C PRO A 22 9.49 2.45 15.11
N LEU A 23 9.07 1.47 15.92
CA LEU A 23 8.20 0.36 15.49
C LEU A 23 6.93 0.83 14.75
N ALA A 24 6.28 1.89 15.24
CA ALA A 24 5.10 2.45 14.58
C ALA A 24 5.36 2.86 13.12
N ARG A 25 6.55 3.39 12.84
CA ARG A 25 6.95 3.82 11.49
C ARG A 25 7.34 2.63 10.61
N GLN A 26 7.93 1.59 11.19
CA GLN A 26 8.18 0.32 10.48
C GLN A 26 6.87 -0.37 10.08
N VAL A 27 5.89 -0.40 10.99
CA VAL A 27 4.55 -0.92 10.71
C VAL A 27 3.89 -0.11 9.61
N LEU A 28 3.95 1.23 9.67
CA LEU A 28 3.41 2.09 8.63
C LEU A 28 4.07 1.80 7.27
N LEU A 29 5.40 1.73 7.18
CA LEU A 29 6.14 1.38 5.95
C LEU A 29 5.80 -0.02 5.42
N TYR A 30 5.44 -0.94 6.31
CA TYR A 30 5.07 -2.31 5.95
C TYR A 30 3.64 -2.40 5.40
N LEU A 31 2.72 -1.57 5.90
CA LEU A 31 1.32 -1.53 5.47
C LEU A 31 1.09 -0.58 4.29
N ASP A 32 1.73 0.59 4.30
CA ASP A 32 1.54 1.65 3.31
C ASP A 32 2.39 1.38 2.05
N PRO A 33 1.75 1.06 0.91
CA PRO A 33 2.44 0.79 -0.34
C PRO A 33 3.06 2.04 -0.97
N PHE A 34 2.61 3.24 -0.59
CA PHE A 34 3.03 4.51 -1.19
C PHE A 34 4.03 5.28 -0.33
N ALA A 35 4.38 4.77 0.85
CA ALA A 35 5.30 5.44 1.78
C ALA A 35 6.70 5.72 1.20
N LEU A 36 7.11 5.03 0.14
CA LEU A 36 8.38 5.23 -0.56
C LEU A 36 8.25 5.92 -1.92
N PHE A 37 7.07 6.42 -2.24
CA PHE A 37 6.85 7.18 -3.47
C PHE A 37 7.07 8.67 -3.20
N MET A 38 7.66 9.35 -4.17
CA MET A 38 7.80 10.80 -4.11
C MET A 38 6.44 11.46 -4.34
N ASP A 39 6.18 12.55 -3.60
CA ASP A 39 4.98 13.34 -3.79
C ASP A 39 5.06 14.13 -5.11
N ALA A 40 4.30 13.68 -6.11
CA ALA A 40 4.18 14.34 -7.40
C ALA A 40 2.98 15.30 -7.47
N SER A 41 2.28 15.56 -6.36
CA SER A 41 1.09 16.41 -6.38
C SER A 41 1.41 17.90 -6.25
N ARG A 42 2.60 18.26 -5.72
CA ARG A 42 2.99 19.64 -5.38
C ARG A 42 4.31 20.02 -6.04
N GLY A 43 4.45 21.31 -6.36
CA GLY A 43 5.71 21.91 -6.79
C GLY A 43 5.84 22.22 -8.30
N PRO A 44 6.98 22.82 -8.72
CA PRO A 44 7.27 23.17 -10.10
C PRO A 44 7.20 21.97 -11.06
N ARG A 45 6.81 22.19 -12.32
CA ARG A 45 6.66 21.13 -13.34
C ARG A 45 7.88 20.20 -13.44
N GLN A 46 9.09 20.76 -13.41
CA GLN A 46 10.33 19.99 -13.50
C GLN A 46 10.56 19.04 -12.31
N LEU A 47 10.20 19.45 -11.10
CA LEU A 47 10.28 18.60 -9.90
C LEU A 47 9.22 17.49 -9.96
N ARG A 48 8.01 17.82 -10.42
CA ARG A 48 6.93 16.85 -10.60
C ARG A 48 7.29 15.76 -11.62
N GLU A 49 7.88 16.15 -12.75
CA GLU A 49 8.31 15.20 -13.78
C GLU A 49 9.42 14.27 -13.28
N ARG A 50 10.35 14.78 -12.47
CA ARG A 50 11.38 13.95 -11.81
C ARG A 50 10.76 12.95 -10.84
N ALA A 51 9.85 13.40 -9.97
CA ALA A 51 9.12 12.53 -9.05
C ALA A 51 8.31 11.45 -9.78
N LEU A 52 7.62 11.79 -10.88
CA LEU A 52 6.88 10.82 -11.69
C LEU A 52 7.78 9.78 -12.38
N ARG A 53 8.94 10.21 -12.91
CA ARG A 53 9.92 9.29 -13.50
C ARG A 53 10.48 8.32 -12.46
N TYR A 54 10.80 8.82 -11.26
CA TYR A 54 11.22 8.01 -10.13
C TYR A 54 10.14 7.00 -9.72
N ASN A 55 8.91 7.48 -9.47
CA ASN A 55 7.76 6.65 -9.10
C ASN A 55 7.47 5.55 -10.13
N ARG A 56 7.63 5.85 -11.42
CA ARG A 56 7.49 4.83 -12.48
C ARG A 56 8.59 3.77 -12.42
N ALA A 57 9.84 4.18 -12.20
CA ALA A 57 10.95 3.22 -12.04
C ALA A 57 10.73 2.32 -10.82
N MET A 58 10.17 2.87 -9.74
CA MET A 58 9.85 2.16 -8.51
C MET A 58 8.57 1.32 -8.54
N ARG A 59 7.79 1.33 -9.63
CA ARG A 59 6.50 0.63 -9.72
C ARG A 59 6.57 -0.86 -9.32
N TRP A 60 7.72 -1.50 -9.57
CA TRP A 60 7.94 -2.91 -9.24
C TRP A 60 7.85 -3.19 -7.75
N MET A 61 8.14 -2.19 -6.92
CA MET A 61 8.00 -2.29 -5.48
C MET A 61 6.54 -2.47 -5.04
N LEU A 62 5.54 -2.04 -5.82
CA LEU A 62 4.12 -2.22 -5.50
C LEU A 62 3.66 -3.68 -5.62
N VAL A 63 4.34 -4.50 -6.44
CA VAL A 63 3.97 -5.91 -6.69
C VAL A 63 3.97 -6.76 -5.41
N PRO A 64 5.01 -6.75 -4.55
CA PRO A 64 4.96 -7.48 -3.29
C PRO A 64 3.89 -6.96 -2.32
N TYR A 65 3.57 -5.66 -2.33
CA TYR A 65 2.46 -5.12 -1.53
C TYR A 65 1.10 -5.58 -2.06
N LEU A 66 0.91 -5.59 -3.37
CA LEU A 66 -0.29 -6.16 -4.01
C LEU A 66 -0.49 -7.61 -3.61
N ARG A 67 0.57 -8.43 -3.70
CA ARG A 67 0.51 -9.84 -3.29
C ARG A 67 0.18 -9.97 -1.81
N ARG A 68 0.79 -9.16 -0.94
CA ARG A 68 0.53 -9.19 0.51
C ARG A 68 -0.91 -8.82 0.84
N TRP A 69 -1.40 -7.69 0.32
CA TRP A 69 -2.77 -7.24 0.58
C TRP A 69 -3.82 -8.16 -0.06
N ALA A 70 -3.54 -8.75 -1.22
CA ALA A 70 -4.39 -9.79 -1.81
C ALA A 70 -4.45 -11.06 -0.96
N LEU A 71 -3.32 -11.51 -0.39
CA LEU A 71 -3.30 -12.66 0.53
C LEU A 71 -4.07 -12.35 1.82
N ILE A 72 -3.91 -11.15 2.37
CA ILE A 72 -4.69 -10.70 3.54
C ILE A 72 -6.18 -10.70 3.20
N ALA A 73 -6.58 -10.10 2.08
CA ALA A 73 -7.96 -10.10 1.63
C ALA A 73 -8.51 -11.53 1.45
N ALA A 74 -7.76 -12.42 0.80
CA ALA A 74 -8.16 -13.81 0.60
C ALA A 74 -8.32 -14.56 1.94
N SER A 75 -7.40 -14.37 2.88
CA SER A 75 -7.48 -14.97 4.22
C SER A 75 -8.70 -14.47 5.01
N LEU A 76 -9.01 -13.17 4.91
CA LEU A 76 -10.16 -12.58 5.58
C LEU A 76 -11.47 -13.06 4.94
N LEU A 77 -11.55 -13.10 3.60
CA LEU A 77 -12.70 -13.67 2.87
C LEU A 77 -12.97 -15.12 3.26
N LEU A 78 -11.92 -15.95 3.34
CA LEU A 78 -12.05 -17.33 3.81
C LEU A 78 -12.52 -17.41 5.26
N GLY A 79 -12.15 -16.44 6.09
CA GLY A 79 -12.57 -16.33 7.49
C GLY A 79 -14.02 -15.89 7.68
N ILE A 80 -14.63 -15.18 6.72
CA ILE A 80 -16.01 -14.68 6.84
C ILE A 80 -17.00 -15.84 7.01
N VAL A 81 -16.92 -16.86 6.16
CA VAL A 81 -17.86 -18.00 6.15
C VAL A 81 -17.97 -18.69 7.53
N PRO A 82 -16.87 -19.14 8.17
CA PRO A 82 -16.97 -19.73 9.50
C PRO A 82 -17.44 -18.72 10.55
N THR A 83 -17.02 -17.46 10.48
CA THR A 83 -17.47 -16.46 11.48
C THR A 83 -18.94 -16.12 11.38
N GLU A 84 -19.51 -16.05 10.17
CA GLU A 84 -20.95 -15.86 9.98
C GLU A 84 -21.74 -17.07 10.50
N ALA A 85 -21.25 -18.29 10.25
CA ALA A 85 -21.85 -19.51 10.79
C ALA A 85 -21.85 -19.54 12.33
N MET A 86 -20.81 -18.99 12.99
CA MET A 86 -20.76 -18.86 14.44
C MET A 86 -21.64 -17.70 14.96
N ALA A 87 -21.75 -16.60 14.23
CA ALA A 87 -22.63 -15.48 14.57
C ALA A 87 -24.11 -15.83 14.50
N ALA A 88 -24.50 -16.73 13.60
CA ALA A 88 -25.85 -17.30 13.57
C ALA A 88 -26.17 -18.15 14.81
N GLN A 89 -25.15 -18.72 15.46
CA GLN A 89 -25.31 -19.56 16.66
C GLN A 89 -25.22 -18.77 17.96
N SER A 90 -24.47 -17.66 17.99
CA SER A 90 -24.36 -16.82 19.18
C SER A 90 -24.12 -15.35 18.82
N PRO A 91 -24.88 -14.41 19.42
CA PRO A 91 -24.74 -12.98 19.16
C PRO A 91 -23.39 -12.40 19.59
N VAL A 92 -22.61 -13.12 20.40
CA VAL A 92 -21.26 -12.72 20.82
C VAL A 92 -20.31 -12.62 19.61
N PHE A 93 -20.56 -13.37 18.54
CA PHE A 93 -19.71 -13.36 17.34
C PHE A 93 -20.07 -12.27 16.32
N ILE A 94 -21.07 -11.42 16.59
CA ILE A 94 -21.42 -10.29 15.72
C ILE A 94 -20.27 -9.29 15.61
N ILE A 95 -19.63 -8.96 16.74
CA ILE A 95 -18.51 -7.98 16.78
C ILE A 95 -17.28 -8.49 16.00
N PRO A 96 -16.78 -9.73 16.22
CA PRO A 96 -15.72 -10.31 15.39
C PRO A 96 -16.04 -10.36 13.90
N THR A 97 -17.28 -10.73 13.53
CA THR A 97 -17.71 -10.83 12.13
C THR A 97 -17.65 -9.47 11.45
N ALA A 98 -18.17 -8.42 12.10
CA ALA A 98 -18.09 -7.05 11.58
C ALA A 98 -16.64 -6.57 11.43
N ALA A 99 -15.76 -6.89 12.38
CA ALA A 99 -14.35 -6.52 12.32
C ALA A 99 -13.62 -7.19 11.14
N ILE A 100 -13.90 -8.48 10.88
CA ILE A 100 -13.33 -9.21 9.74
C ILE A 100 -13.84 -8.63 8.42
N ALA A 101 -15.15 -8.37 8.30
CA ALA A 101 -15.72 -7.76 7.11
C ALA A 101 -15.10 -6.39 6.82
N LEU A 102 -14.95 -5.54 7.86
CA LEU A 102 -14.30 -4.22 7.72
C LEU A 102 -12.85 -4.36 7.28
N GLY A 103 -12.09 -5.27 7.90
CA GLY A 103 -10.71 -5.56 7.52
C GLY A 103 -10.60 -6.01 6.06
N CYS A 104 -11.53 -6.83 5.60
CA CYS A 104 -11.61 -7.28 4.21
C CYS A 104 -11.85 -6.12 3.25
N CYS A 105 -12.80 -5.23 3.55
CA CYS A 105 -13.07 -4.03 2.75
C CYS A 105 -11.84 -3.13 2.64
N ILE A 106 -11.11 -2.92 3.74
CA ILE A 106 -9.86 -2.14 3.72
C ILE A 106 -8.83 -2.82 2.83
N ALA A 107 -8.61 -4.12 3.00
CA ALA A 107 -7.62 -4.87 2.22
C ALA A 107 -7.93 -4.83 0.71
N LEU A 108 -9.20 -4.98 0.33
CA LEU A 108 -9.64 -4.86 -1.07
C LEU A 108 -9.43 -3.45 -1.61
N THR A 109 -9.77 -2.42 -0.83
CA THR A 109 -9.61 -1.01 -1.24
C THR A 109 -8.14 -0.67 -1.46
N VAL A 110 -7.26 -1.05 -0.52
CA VAL A 110 -5.82 -0.84 -0.65
C VAL A 110 -5.27 -1.60 -1.85
N THR A 111 -5.70 -2.85 -2.07
CA THR A 111 -5.30 -3.65 -3.23
C THR A 111 -5.73 -2.98 -4.54
N ALA A 112 -6.97 -2.53 -4.63
CA ALA A 112 -7.53 -1.88 -5.81
C ALA A 112 -6.80 -0.55 -6.11
N LEU A 113 -6.57 0.30 -5.11
CA LEU A 113 -5.83 1.55 -5.26
C LEU A 113 -4.38 1.29 -5.69
N THR A 114 -3.71 0.34 -5.05
CA THR A 114 -2.33 -0.06 -5.40
C THR A 114 -2.26 -0.57 -6.84
N GLY A 115 -3.23 -1.37 -7.25
CA GLY A 115 -3.35 -1.89 -8.62
C GLY A 115 -3.62 -0.78 -9.63
N ALA A 116 -4.55 0.12 -9.32
CA ALA A 116 -4.86 1.27 -10.16
C ALA A 116 -3.64 2.17 -10.37
N VAL A 117 -2.88 2.47 -9.30
CA VAL A 117 -1.64 3.24 -9.41
C VAL A 117 -0.58 2.49 -10.20
N TYR A 118 -0.43 1.19 -9.98
CA TYR A 118 0.50 0.36 -10.76
C TYR A 118 0.18 0.41 -12.26
N LEU A 119 -1.09 0.28 -12.63
CA LEU A 119 -1.55 0.38 -14.02
C LEU A 119 -1.37 1.78 -14.59
N LEU A 120 -1.70 2.83 -13.84
CA LEU A 120 -1.56 4.23 -14.25
C LEU A 120 -0.09 4.60 -14.52
N LEU A 121 0.82 4.13 -13.65
CA LEU A 121 2.26 4.32 -13.82
C LEU A 121 2.79 3.55 -15.04
N GLY A 122 2.19 2.41 -15.36
CA GLY A 122 2.51 1.61 -16.55
C GLY A 122 1.97 2.20 -17.86
N SER A 123 0.70 2.60 -17.91
CA SER A 123 0.03 3.11 -19.12
C SER A 123 0.59 4.44 -19.59
N SER A 124 0.95 5.32 -18.65
CA SER A 124 1.53 6.62 -18.96
C SER A 124 2.91 6.54 -19.64
N GLY A 125 3.55 5.35 -19.69
CA GLY A 125 4.81 5.12 -20.42
C GLY A 125 4.64 4.63 -21.84
N SER A 126 3.43 4.16 -22.19
CA SER A 126 3.12 3.68 -23.53
C SER A 126 2.69 4.79 -24.49
N ASN A 127 2.29 5.97 -23.98
CA ASN A 127 1.76 7.07 -24.78
C ASN A 127 2.84 8.04 -25.31
N HIS A 128 4.08 7.55 -25.45
CA HIS A 128 5.24 8.32 -25.94
C HIS A 128 6.14 7.51 -26.89
N ASN A 129 5.62 6.40 -27.45
CA ASN A 129 6.24 5.69 -28.57
C ASN A 129 5.47 5.99 -29.85
#